data_AF-A0A2N5KN51-F1
#
_entry.id   AF-A0A2N5KN51-F1
#
_cell.length_a   1.000
_cell.length_b   1.000
_cell.length_c   1.000
_cell.angle_alpha   90.00
_cell.angle_beta   90.00
_cell.angle_gamma   90.00
#
_symmetry.space_group_name_H-M   'P 1'
#
loop_
_entity.id
_entity.type
_entity.pdbx_description
1 polymer ?
#
loop_
_entity_poly.entity_id
_entity_poly.type
_entity_poly.pdbx_seq_one_letter_code
_entity_poly.pdbx_strand_id
1 'polypeptide(L)'
;MNTTLSARQRLELRAARLLSTLPRRVQVGLSGRPPVRVDGQTLEPELQLALSVLERRGAPPLETLPPDEAREAYRRQAVVSGGEPAPVGAVRNLTIEGAEGPLAARHYAPEEPGGPHPLIVFFHGGGFVVGDLDTHDVPCRL
;
A
#
# COMPACT_ATOMS: atom_id res chain seq x y z
N MET A 1 -15.44 -1.94 -4.05
CA MET A 1 -16.30 -1.86 -2.85
C MET A 1 -15.74 -0.75 -1.97
N ASN A 2 -16.59 0.06 -1.32
CA ASN A 2 -16.13 0.94 -0.24
C ASN A 2 -15.67 0.05 0.91
N THR A 3 -14.38 -0.28 0.95
CA THR A 3 -13.84 -1.12 2.01
C THR A 3 -13.73 -0.27 3.27
N THR A 4 -14.82 -0.18 4.04
CA THR A 4 -14.80 0.39 5.37
C THR A 4 -13.79 -0.39 6.21
N LEU A 5 -12.70 0.29 6.59
CA LEU A 5 -11.67 -0.24 7.47
C LEU A 5 -12.30 -0.85 8.72
N SER A 6 -11.87 -2.04 9.12
CA SER A 6 -12.24 -2.61 10.42
C SER A 6 -11.74 -1.73 11.57
N ALA A 7 -12.34 -1.87 12.75
CA ALA A 7 -11.91 -1.13 13.95
C ALA A 7 -10.42 -1.38 14.25
N ARG A 8 -9.96 -2.62 14.06
CA ARG A 8 -8.55 -3.01 14.20
C ARG A 8 -7.66 -2.30 13.20
N GLN A 9 -8.02 -2.28 11.92
CA GLN A 9 -7.24 -1.58 10.88
C GLN A 9 -7.16 -0.07 11.14
N ARG A 10 -8.24 0.56 11.61
CA ARG A 10 -8.22 1.98 12.01
C ARG A 10 -7.27 2.23 13.18
N LEU A 11 -7.26 1.34 14.18
CA LEU A 11 -6.33 1.45 15.30
C LEU A 11 -4.88 1.28 14.83
N GLU A 12 -4.62 0.29 13.97
CA GLU A 12 -3.28 0.05 13.40
C GLU A 12 -2.79 1.26 12.59
N LEU A 13 -3.63 1.87 11.75
CA LEU A 13 -3.32 3.09 11.01
C LEU A 13 -3.03 4.28 11.93
N ARG A 14 -3.84 4.48 12.98
CA ARG A 14 -3.60 5.55 13.95
C ARG A 14 -2.29 5.34 14.71
N ALA A 15 -2.00 4.11 15.13
CA ALA A 15 -0.75 3.77 15.79
C ALA A 15 0.45 4.02 14.85
N ALA A 16 0.37 3.60 13.58
CA ALA A 16 1.41 3.84 12.59
C ALA A 16 1.67 5.34 12.38
N ARG A 17 0.60 6.15 12.22
CA ARG A 17 0.71 7.61 12.12
C ARG A 17 1.33 8.24 13.37
N LEU A 18 0.96 7.80 14.56
CA LEU A 18 1.56 8.34 15.78
C LEU A 18 3.06 8.02 15.85
N LEU A 19 3.45 6.79 15.51
CA LEU A 19 4.87 6.39 15.48
C LEU A 19 5.69 7.18 14.45
N SER A 20 5.10 7.56 13.31
CA SER A 20 5.78 8.36 12.30
C SER A 20 6.02 9.82 12.73
N THR A 21 5.20 10.36 13.64
CA THR A 21 5.43 11.70 14.21
C THR A 21 6.52 11.78 15.28
N LEU A 22 7.02 10.64 15.77
CA LEU A 22 8.05 10.62 16.80
C LEU A 22 9.39 11.18 16.27
N PRO A 23 10.22 11.80 17.14
CA PRO A 23 11.56 12.21 16.73
C PRO A 23 12.38 11.03 16.20
N ARG A 24 13.14 11.24 15.12
CA ARG A 24 13.97 10.21 14.45
C ARG A 24 14.79 9.33 15.41
N ARG A 25 15.37 9.94 16.45
CA ARG A 25 16.15 9.22 17.47
C ARG A 25 15.30 8.24 18.28
N VAL A 26 14.05 8.61 18.59
CA VAL A 26 13.09 7.76 19.29
C VAL A 26 12.65 6.62 18.39
N GLN A 27 12.42 6.86 17.09
CA GLN A 27 12.09 5.79 16.14
C GLN A 27 13.20 4.74 16.05
N VAL A 28 14.46 5.17 15.94
CA VAL A 28 15.62 4.26 15.98
C VAL A 28 15.68 3.50 17.31
N GLY A 29 15.50 4.18 18.44
CA GLY A 29 15.48 3.53 19.77
C GLY A 29 14.39 2.46 19.88
N LEU A 30 13.16 2.77 19.46
CA LEU A 30 12.03 1.83 19.44
C LEU A 30 12.23 0.67 18.45
N SER A 31 13.03 0.87 17.40
CA SER A 31 13.39 -0.21 16.48
C SER A 31 14.22 -1.30 17.15
N GLY A 32 14.83 -1.02 18.32
CA GLY A 32 15.61 -1.99 19.10
C GLY A 32 16.98 -2.31 18.51
N ARG A 33 17.43 -1.57 17.49
CA ARG A 33 18.74 -1.73 16.84
C ARG A 33 19.33 -0.38 16.43
N PRO A 34 20.67 -0.28 16.27
CA PRO A 34 21.32 0.90 15.70
C PRO A 34 20.79 1.24 14.30
N PRO A 35 21.04 2.46 13.77
CA PRO A 35 20.70 2.81 12.39
C PRO A 35 21.24 1.78 11.39
N VAL A 36 20.35 1.20 10.58
CA VAL A 36 20.72 0.23 9.56
C VAL A 36 21.43 0.97 8.43
N ARG A 37 22.63 0.49 8.09
CA ARG A 37 23.45 1.03 7.00
C ARG A 37 23.85 -0.08 6.04
N VAL A 38 23.56 0.11 4.76
CA VAL A 38 23.91 -0.82 3.67
C VAL A 38 24.50 0.01 2.54
N ASP A 39 25.70 -0.35 2.07
CA ASP A 39 26.39 0.32 0.96
C ASP A 39 26.51 1.86 1.13
N GLY A 40 26.76 2.29 2.37
CA GLY A 40 26.87 3.71 2.72
C GLY A 40 25.54 4.46 2.86
N GLN A 41 24.41 3.84 2.52
CA GLN A 41 23.07 4.40 2.68
C GLN A 41 22.51 4.09 4.07
N THR A 42 21.85 5.07 4.69
CA THR A 42 21.18 4.87 5.99
C THR A 42 19.68 4.72 5.77
N LEU A 43 19.09 3.66 6.32
CA LEU A 43 17.66 3.44 6.25
C LEU A 43 16.90 4.56 6.97
N GLU A 44 15.82 5.07 6.37
CA GLU A 44 14.96 6.08 6.98
C GLU A 44 14.43 5.56 8.33
N PRO A 45 14.63 6.28 9.46
CA PRO A 45 14.22 5.86 10.79
C PRO A 45 12.77 5.36 10.91
N GLU A 46 11.84 5.97 10.19
CA GLU A 46 10.45 5.51 10.14
C GLU A 46 10.33 4.11 9.50
N LEU A 47 10.99 3.89 8.37
CA LEU A 47 11.02 2.57 7.71
C LEU A 47 11.73 1.53 8.57
N GLN A 48 12.83 1.90 9.24
CA GLN A 48 13.52 1.01 10.17
C GLN A 48 12.60 0.57 11.32
N LEU A 49 11.84 1.50 11.89
CA LEU A 49 10.85 1.19 12.91
C LEU A 49 9.74 0.30 12.35
N ALA A 50 9.17 0.62 11.18
CA ALA A 50 8.12 -0.16 10.54
C ALA A 50 8.56 -1.61 10.30
N LEU A 51 9.77 -1.81 9.75
CA LEU A 51 10.35 -3.16 9.56
C LEU A 51 10.53 -3.90 10.87
N SER A 52 11.01 -3.25 11.94
CA SER A 52 11.14 -3.90 13.26
C SER A 52 9.79 -4.33 13.84
N VAL A 53 8.71 -3.60 13.54
CA VAL A 53 7.35 -3.99 13.94
C VAL A 53 6.88 -5.20 13.14
N LEU A 54 7.14 -5.24 11.84
CA LEU A 54 6.80 -6.39 10.99
C LEU A 54 7.54 -7.66 11.42
N GLU A 55 8.85 -7.57 11.69
CA GLU A 55 9.66 -8.68 12.20
C GLU A 55 9.08 -9.23 13.51
N ARG A 56 8.73 -8.36 14.47
CA ARG A 56 8.16 -8.76 15.77
C ARG A 56 6.76 -9.38 15.65
N ARG A 57 6.00 -9.06 14.60
CA ARG A 57 4.71 -9.70 14.32
C ARG A 57 4.87 -11.14 13.82
N GLY A 58 6.08 -11.55 13.41
CA GLY A 58 6.37 -12.91 12.97
C GLY A 58 5.57 -13.33 11.74
N ALA A 59 5.20 -12.37 10.87
CA ALA A 59 4.51 -12.69 9.63
C ALA A 59 5.47 -13.49 8.72
N PRO A 60 5.03 -14.63 8.16
CA PRO A 60 5.86 -15.40 7.25
C PRO A 60 6.15 -14.59 5.97
N PRO A 61 7.32 -14.78 5.34
CA PRO A 61 7.59 -14.21 4.02
C PRO A 61 6.54 -14.63 2.99
N LEU A 62 6.13 -13.74 2.11
CA LEU A 62 5.01 -13.97 1.18
C LEU A 62 5.26 -15.17 0.26
N GLU A 63 6.51 -15.38 -0.15
CA GLU A 63 6.96 -16.48 -1.00
C GLU A 63 6.87 -17.86 -0.32
N THR A 64 6.72 -17.89 1.00
CA THR A 64 6.53 -19.13 1.76
C THR A 64 5.06 -19.52 1.92
N LEU A 65 4.14 -18.64 1.55
CA LEU A 65 2.70 -18.85 1.65
C LEU A 65 2.11 -19.42 0.34
N PRO A 66 1.01 -20.20 0.43
CA PRO A 66 0.19 -20.48 -0.74
C PRO A 66 -0.30 -19.19 -1.41
N PRO A 67 -0.47 -19.13 -2.75
CA PRO A 67 -0.79 -17.89 -3.46
C PRO A 67 -2.03 -17.15 -2.94
N ASP A 68 -3.09 -17.86 -2.57
CA ASP A 68 -4.32 -17.23 -2.07
C ASP A 68 -4.12 -16.59 -0.70
N GLU A 69 -3.33 -17.22 0.17
CA GLU A 69 -2.96 -16.67 1.46
C GLU A 69 -2.02 -15.48 1.32
N ALA A 70 -1.06 -15.55 0.39
CA ALA A 70 -0.16 -14.44 0.07
C ALA A 70 -0.94 -13.21 -0.44
N ARG A 71 -1.94 -13.40 -1.31
CA ARG A 71 -2.82 -12.33 -1.81
C ARG A 71 -3.58 -11.65 -0.69
N GLU A 72 -4.15 -12.44 0.22
CA GLU A 72 -4.90 -11.94 1.36
C GLU A 72 -3.97 -11.21 2.36
N ALA A 73 -2.78 -11.76 2.63
CA ALA A 73 -1.77 -11.09 3.45
C ALA A 73 -1.35 -9.74 2.85
N TYR A 74 -1.11 -9.71 1.53
CA TYR A 74 -0.74 -8.49 0.80
C TYR A 74 -1.87 -7.45 0.82
N ARG A 75 -3.13 -7.87 0.63
CA ARG A 75 -4.31 -6.98 0.76
C ARG A 75 -4.37 -6.31 2.14
N ARG A 76 -4.17 -7.07 3.21
CA ARG A 76 -4.14 -6.50 4.58
C ARG A 76 -2.99 -5.52 4.76
N GLN A 77 -1.81 -5.83 4.24
CA GLN A 77 -0.65 -4.94 4.33
C GLN A 77 -0.90 -3.64 3.58
N ALA A 78 -1.40 -3.70 2.34
CA ALA A 78 -1.70 -2.53 1.51
C ALA A 78 -2.66 -1.56 2.20
N VAL A 79 -3.67 -2.08 2.92
CA VAL A 79 -4.60 -1.25 3.70
C VAL A 79 -3.91 -0.46 4.82
N VAL A 80 -2.89 -1.04 5.46
CA VAL A 80 -2.19 -0.39 6.58
C VAL A 80 -1.10 0.56 6.08
N SER A 81 -0.43 0.23 4.97
CA SER A 81 0.68 1.04 4.44
C SER A 81 0.24 2.08 3.41
N GLY A 82 -0.91 1.92 2.77
CA GLY A 82 -1.36 2.75 1.66
C GLY A 82 -1.69 4.19 2.04
N GLY A 83 -2.04 4.45 3.31
CA GLY A 83 -2.46 5.79 3.74
C GLY A 83 -3.91 6.11 3.39
N GLU A 84 -4.28 7.39 3.50
CA GLU A 84 -5.62 7.84 3.09
C GLU A 84 -5.64 8.13 1.58
N PRO A 85 -6.61 7.61 0.83
CA PRO A 85 -6.74 7.91 -0.60
C PRO A 85 -6.97 9.42 -0.82
N ALA A 86 -6.21 10.03 -1.73
CA ALA A 86 -6.44 11.41 -2.13
C ALA A 86 -7.80 11.56 -2.86
N PRO A 87 -8.48 12.71 -2.70
CA PRO A 87 -9.71 12.99 -3.43
C PRO A 87 -9.43 13.10 -4.93
N VAL A 88 -10.36 12.57 -5.73
CA VAL A 88 -10.34 12.64 -7.20
C VAL A 88 -11.78 12.87 -7.69
N GLY A 89 -11.94 13.40 -8.91
CA GLY A 89 -13.24 13.79 -9.44
C GLY A 89 -14.21 12.63 -9.61
N ALA A 90 -13.74 11.48 -10.08
CA ALA A 90 -14.55 10.26 -10.11
C ALA A 90 -13.71 9.00 -10.12
N VAL A 91 -14.26 7.90 -9.58
CA VAL A 91 -13.71 6.55 -9.70
C VAL A 91 -14.75 5.62 -10.25
N ARG A 92 -14.41 4.91 -11.33
CA ARG A 92 -15.31 3.98 -12.02
C ARG A 92 -14.60 2.66 -12.27
N ASN A 93 -15.21 1.56 -11.87
CA ASN A 93 -14.78 0.24 -12.31
C ASN A 93 -15.25 0.03 -13.75
N LEU A 94 -14.37 -0.51 -14.57
CA LEU A 94 -14.59 -0.80 -15.97
C LEU A 94 -14.29 -2.29 -16.22
N THR A 95 -14.87 -2.80 -17.30
CA THR A 95 -14.46 -4.04 -17.92
C THR A 95 -13.93 -3.69 -19.31
N ILE A 96 -12.71 -4.08 -19.62
CA ILE A 96 -12.08 -3.86 -20.94
C ILE A 96 -11.91 -5.18 -21.65
N GLU A 97 -11.98 -5.17 -22.98
CA GLU A 97 -11.70 -6.36 -23.79
C GLU A 97 -10.18 -6.61 -23.80
N GLY A 98 -9.76 -7.76 -23.29
CA GLY A 98 -8.37 -8.23 -23.33
C GLY A 98 -8.18 -9.35 -24.35
N ALA A 99 -6.92 -9.66 -24.66
CA ALA A 99 -6.56 -10.69 -25.64
C ALA A 99 -7.09 -12.09 -25.29
N GLU A 100 -7.18 -12.41 -23.99
CA GLU A 100 -7.64 -13.71 -23.48
C GLU A 100 -9.02 -13.62 -22.80
N GLY A 101 -9.71 -12.49 -22.93
CA GLY A 101 -11.02 -12.26 -22.34
C GLY A 101 -11.13 -10.93 -21.57
N PRO A 102 -12.26 -10.69 -20.90
CA PRO A 102 -12.53 -9.44 -20.21
C PRO A 102 -11.57 -9.20 -19.03
N LEU A 103 -11.03 -7.99 -18.91
CA LEU A 103 -10.17 -7.57 -17.81
C LEU A 103 -10.87 -6.52 -16.95
N ALA A 104 -10.73 -6.64 -15.63
CA ALA A 104 -11.18 -5.61 -14.71
C ALA A 104 -10.20 -4.43 -14.70
N ALA A 105 -10.71 -3.21 -14.83
CA ALA A 105 -9.93 -1.98 -14.73
C ALA A 105 -10.63 -0.97 -13.81
N ARG A 106 -9.88 0.02 -13.34
CA ARG A 106 -10.42 1.16 -12.58
C ARG A 106 -9.93 2.45 -13.21
N HIS A 107 -10.87 3.31 -13.58
CA HIS A 107 -10.61 4.62 -14.14
C HIS A 107 -10.78 5.69 -13.07
N TYR A 108 -9.77 6.54 -12.93
CA TYR A 108 -9.75 7.70 -12.05
C TYR A 108 -9.78 8.95 -12.91
N ALA A 109 -10.80 9.79 -12.73
CA ALA A 109 -10.94 11.06 -13.44
C ALA A 109 -10.52 12.22 -12.53
N PRO A 110 -9.83 13.25 -13.07
CA PRO A 110 -9.46 14.44 -12.29
C PRO A 110 -10.71 15.25 -11.89
N GLU A 111 -10.55 16.12 -10.89
CA GLU A 111 -11.61 17.08 -10.49
C GLU A 111 -11.78 18.23 -11.50
N GLU A 112 -10.73 18.52 -12.29
CA GLU A 112 -10.72 19.60 -13.26
C GLU A 112 -11.79 19.37 -14.35
N PRO A 113 -12.71 20.32 -14.57
CA PRO A 113 -13.72 20.21 -15.62
C PRO A 113 -13.11 20.49 -17.00
N GLY A 114 -13.58 19.76 -18.02
CA GLY A 114 -13.20 19.96 -19.41
C GLY A 114 -12.40 18.78 -19.98
N GLY A 115 -11.68 19.01 -21.09
CA GLY A 115 -10.77 18.03 -21.68
C GLY A 115 -11.33 17.22 -22.85
N PRO A 116 -10.41 16.66 -23.65
CA PRO A 116 -9.71 15.44 -23.28
C PRO A 116 -8.48 15.70 -22.39
N HIS A 117 -8.29 14.85 -21.37
CA HIS A 117 -7.08 14.82 -20.55
C HIS A 117 -6.10 13.75 -21.06
N PRO A 118 -4.78 13.90 -20.82
CA PRO A 118 -3.84 12.79 -21.02
C PRO A 118 -4.22 11.60 -20.12
N LEU A 119 -4.04 10.38 -20.64
CA LEU A 119 -4.36 9.15 -19.92
C LEU A 119 -3.08 8.43 -19.47
N ILE A 120 -3.03 8.07 -18.19
CA ILE A 120 -2.03 7.13 -17.66
C ILE A 120 -2.68 5.74 -17.59
N VAL A 121 -2.01 4.76 -18.19
CA VAL A 121 -2.37 3.35 -18.02
C VAL A 121 -1.43 2.75 -16.99
N PHE A 122 -1.97 2.39 -15.82
CA PHE A 122 -1.22 1.85 -14.71
C PHE A 122 -1.42 0.34 -14.60
N PHE A 123 -0.33 -0.40 -14.42
CA PHE A 123 -0.33 -1.83 -14.12
C PHE A 123 0.21 -2.03 -12.71
N HIS A 124 -0.55 -2.72 -11.86
CA HIS A 124 -0.18 -2.92 -10.47
C HIS A 124 1.04 -3.84 -10.32
N GLY A 125 1.82 -3.62 -9.27
CA GLY A 125 2.92 -4.49 -8.89
C GLY A 125 2.43 -5.75 -8.15
N GLY A 126 3.37 -6.48 -7.54
CA GLY A 126 3.08 -7.70 -6.78
C GLY A 126 3.62 -8.98 -7.42
N GLY A 127 4.64 -8.85 -8.29
CA GLY A 127 5.37 -10.00 -8.84
C GLY A 127 4.51 -10.96 -9.67
N PHE A 128 3.42 -10.46 -10.25
CA PHE A 128 2.42 -11.25 -11.01
C PHE A 128 1.68 -12.32 -10.18
N VAL A 129 1.81 -12.30 -8.85
CA VAL A 129 1.15 -13.27 -7.95
C VAL A 129 0.14 -12.59 -7.04
N VAL A 130 0.52 -11.45 -6.44
CA VAL A 130 -0.29 -10.68 -5.49
C VAL A 130 -0.68 -9.32 -6.04
N GLY A 131 -1.61 -8.66 -5.35
CA GLY A 131 -2.12 -7.35 -5.72
C GLY A 131 -3.39 -7.42 -6.57
N ASP A 132 -4.15 -6.33 -6.55
CA ASP A 132 -5.39 -6.12 -7.28
C ASP A 132 -5.69 -4.62 -7.37
N LEU A 133 -6.86 -4.26 -7.90
CA LEU A 133 -7.30 -2.87 -8.03
C LEU A 133 -7.42 -2.14 -6.68
N ASP A 134 -7.71 -2.85 -5.58
CA ASP A 134 -7.88 -2.26 -4.27
C ASP A 134 -6.54 -2.06 -3.55
N THR A 135 -5.57 -2.95 -3.73
CA THR A 135 -4.23 -2.78 -3.12
C THR A 135 -3.44 -1.61 -3.68
N HIS A 136 -3.76 -1.16 -4.90
CA HIS A 136 -3.13 -0.03 -5.57
C HIS A 136 -4.07 1.16 -5.77
N ASP A 137 -5.21 1.19 -5.07
CA ASP A 137 -6.18 2.28 -5.19
C ASP A 137 -5.59 3.63 -4.73
N VAL A 138 -4.87 3.65 -3.60
CA VAL A 138 -4.24 4.87 -3.07
C VAL A 138 -3.17 5.43 -4.01
N PRO A 139 -2.15 4.67 -4.48
CA PRO A 139 -1.14 5.22 -5.37
C PRO A 139 -1.71 5.68 -6.73
N CYS A 140 -2.86 5.16 -7.17
CA CYS A 140 -3.51 5.61 -8.41
C CYS A 140 -4.31 6.92 -8.27
N ARG A 141 -4.41 7.49 -7.06
CA ARG A 141 -5.13 8.75 -6.79
C ARG A 141 -4.22 9.95 -6.57
N LEU A 142 -2.90 9.76 -6.66
CA LEU A 142 -1.89 10.81 -6.47
C LEU A 142 -1.82 11.79 -7.64
#